data_AF-A0A3S3REL4-F1
#
_entry.id   AF-A0A3S3REL4-F1
#
_cell.length_a   1.000
_cell.length_b   1.000
_cell.length_c   1.000
_cell.angle_alpha   90.00
_cell.angle_beta   90.00
_cell.angle_gamma   90.00
#
_symmetry.space_group_name_H-M   'P 1'
#
loop_
_entity.id
_entity.type
_entity.pdbx_description
1 polymer ?
#
loop_
_entity_poly.entity_id
_entity_poly.type
_entity_poly.pdbx_seq_one_letter_code
_entity_poly.pdbx_strand_id
1 'polypeptide(L)'
;MGYATGAGGTVTQATSKSTGVTLNKITGQVTMNNAALAAGTIVSFVLTNSAIAATDILVLNHISAGTPGSYSLNARAAAGSATIDVRNNTAGSLSEAIVISYAVVKAVTA
;
A
#
# COMPACT_ATOMS: atom_id res chain seq x y z
N MET A 1 17.25 4.65 -10.31
CA MET A 1 16.89 4.13 -8.98
C MET A 1 15.57 3.38 -9.11
N GLY A 2 15.50 2.08 -8.83
CA GLY A 2 14.24 1.30 -8.82
C GLY A 2 14.26 -0.04 -9.57
N TYR A 3 15.21 -0.24 -10.48
CA TYR A 3 15.22 -1.39 -11.41
C TYR A 3 16.35 -2.41 -11.17
N ALA A 4 17.14 -2.22 -10.12
CA ALA A 4 18.20 -3.16 -9.76
C ALA A 4 17.67 -4.24 -8.81
N THR A 5 18.11 -5.49 -9.00
CA THR A 5 17.87 -6.58 -8.05
C THR A 5 18.25 -6.13 -6.63
N GLY A 6 17.31 -6.24 -5.67
CA GLY A 6 17.49 -5.79 -4.27
C GLY A 6 17.01 -4.36 -3.97
N ALA A 7 16.57 -3.59 -4.98
CA ALA A 7 15.93 -2.29 -4.79
C ALA A 7 14.51 -2.38 -4.20
N GLY A 8 13.87 -3.54 -4.35
CA GLY A 8 12.56 -3.85 -3.79
C GLY A 8 12.62 -4.65 -2.48
N GLY A 9 11.44 -4.90 -1.92
CA GLY A 9 11.27 -5.82 -0.80
C GLY A 9 9.80 -6.18 -0.61
N THR A 10 9.53 -7.06 0.34
CA THR A 10 8.16 -7.46 0.69
C THR A 10 7.95 -7.31 2.20
N VAL A 11 6.72 -7.04 2.61
CA VAL A 11 6.31 -6.96 4.02
C VAL A 11 4.86 -7.40 4.17
N THR A 12 4.51 -8.01 5.31
CA THR A 12 3.16 -8.50 5.60
C THR A 12 2.59 -7.82 6.83
N GLN A 13 1.31 -7.42 6.81
CA GLN A 13 0.61 -6.92 7.99
C GLN A 13 0.35 -8.03 9.01
N ALA A 14 0.70 -7.78 10.27
CA ALA A 14 0.62 -8.80 11.31
C ALA A 14 -0.79 -8.99 11.90
N THR A 15 -1.52 -7.90 12.18
CA THR A 15 -2.70 -7.97 13.08
C THR A 15 -4.03 -7.57 12.46
N SER A 16 -4.09 -6.51 11.65
CA SER A 16 -5.32 -6.04 10.99
C SER A 16 -5.02 -5.31 9.69
N LYS A 17 -6.06 -4.98 8.92
CA LYS A 17 -5.91 -4.18 7.69
C LYS A 17 -5.45 -2.73 7.93
N SER A 18 -5.56 -2.23 9.16
CA SER A 18 -5.07 -0.91 9.57
C SER A 18 -3.67 -0.95 10.19
N THR A 19 -3.08 -2.13 10.35
CA THR A 19 -1.74 -2.28 10.94
C THR A 19 -0.69 -1.67 10.02
N GLY A 20 0.09 -0.74 10.55
CA GLY A 20 1.22 -0.17 9.83
C GLY A 20 2.30 -1.21 9.53
N VAL A 21 3.08 -0.94 8.49
CA VAL A 21 4.22 -1.77 8.07
C VAL A 21 5.45 -0.91 7.86
N THR A 22 6.64 -1.50 8.01
CA THR A 22 7.90 -0.82 7.75
C THR A 22 8.62 -1.51 6.59
N LEU A 23 8.92 -0.75 5.54
CA LEU A 23 9.73 -1.22 4.42
C LEU A 23 10.46 -0.05 3.78
N ASN A 24 11.74 0.13 4.14
CA ASN A 24 12.57 1.25 3.69
C ASN A 24 13.15 1.00 2.28
N LYS A 25 12.28 0.94 1.27
CA LYS A 25 12.62 0.65 -0.14
C LYS A 25 11.80 1.51 -1.10
N ILE A 26 12.39 1.94 -2.21
CA ILE A 26 11.69 2.76 -3.23
C ILE A 26 10.64 1.98 -4.04
N THR A 27 10.71 0.65 -4.00
CA THR A 27 9.69 -0.25 -4.56
C THR A 27 9.41 -1.34 -3.55
N GLY A 28 8.22 -1.93 -3.58
CA GLY A 28 7.95 -3.06 -2.71
C GLY A 28 6.55 -3.63 -2.85
N GLN A 29 6.31 -4.73 -2.14
CA GLN A 29 5.00 -5.36 -2.06
C GLN A 29 4.57 -5.46 -0.60
N VAL A 30 3.32 -5.10 -0.34
CA VAL A 30 2.67 -5.23 0.97
C VAL A 30 1.59 -6.29 0.85
N THR A 31 1.74 -7.40 1.57
CA THR A 31 0.66 -8.36 1.77
C THR A 31 -0.21 -7.87 2.93
N MET A 32 -1.44 -7.49 2.63
CA MET A 32 -2.38 -7.03 3.66
C MET A 32 -2.86 -8.19 4.55
N ASN A 33 -3.38 -7.84 5.72
CA ASN A 33 -4.06 -8.78 6.59
C ASN A 33 -5.45 -9.15 6.03
N ASN A 34 -5.98 -10.32 6.41
CA ASN A 34 -7.28 -10.87 5.97
C ASN A 34 -8.48 -10.47 6.86
N ALA A 35 -8.34 -9.50 7.76
CA ALA A 35 -9.46 -8.99 8.56
C ALA A 35 -10.57 -8.44 7.66
N ALA A 36 -11.84 -8.57 8.08
CA ALA A 36 -12.97 -8.12 7.28
C ALA A 36 -12.93 -6.61 6.98
N LEU A 37 -13.12 -6.25 5.71
CA LEU A 37 -13.37 -4.88 5.26
C LEU A 37 -14.82 -4.78 4.77
N ALA A 38 -15.63 -4.04 5.51
CA ALA A 38 -17.05 -3.90 5.23
C ALA A 38 -17.32 -3.26 3.85
N ALA A 39 -18.49 -3.55 3.29
CA ALA A 39 -18.92 -3.05 1.99
C ALA A 39 -18.83 -1.52 1.89
N GLY A 40 -18.24 -1.02 0.80
CA GLY A 40 -18.12 0.42 0.54
C GLY A 40 -17.18 1.21 1.45
N THR A 41 -16.53 0.56 2.43
CA THR A 41 -15.70 1.25 3.44
C THR A 41 -14.23 1.35 3.03
N ILE A 42 -13.50 2.24 3.71
CA ILE A 42 -12.07 2.46 3.53
C ILE A 42 -11.35 2.07 4.81
N VAL A 43 -10.24 1.36 4.67
CA VAL A 43 -9.26 1.17 5.74
C VAL A 43 -7.95 1.82 5.31
N SER A 44 -7.27 2.46 6.27
CA SER A 44 -5.98 3.10 6.04
C SER A 44 -4.92 2.49 6.94
N PHE A 45 -3.71 2.38 6.42
CA PHE A 45 -2.52 2.01 7.21
C PHE A 45 -1.31 2.85 6.80
N VAL A 46 -0.33 2.93 7.69
CA VAL A 46 0.91 3.67 7.44
C VAL A 46 1.99 2.72 6.95
N LEU A 47 2.59 3.03 5.80
CA LEU A 47 3.86 2.49 5.34
C LEU A 47 4.99 3.39 5.84
N THR A 48 5.74 2.95 6.84
CA THR A 48 6.97 3.61 7.28
C THR A 48 8.09 3.28 6.31
N ASN A 49 8.67 4.30 5.68
CA ASN A 49 9.67 4.16 4.62
C ASN A 49 10.53 5.43 4.50
N SER A 50 11.77 5.36 4.98
CA SER A 50 12.71 6.48 4.97
C SER A 50 13.12 6.98 3.58
N ALA A 51 12.82 6.24 2.51
CA ALA A 51 13.08 6.68 1.13
C ALA A 51 12.03 7.68 0.61
N ILE A 52 10.90 7.83 1.31
CA ILE A 52 9.79 8.70 0.93
C ILE A 52 10.01 10.11 1.50
N ALA A 53 9.93 11.11 0.62
CA ALA A 53 9.83 12.52 0.96
C ALA A 53 8.37 12.98 0.88
N ALA A 54 8.04 14.07 1.58
CA ALA A 54 6.66 14.59 1.64
C ALA A 54 6.07 15.02 0.28
N THR A 55 6.92 15.35 -0.69
CA THR A 55 6.50 15.76 -2.03
C THR A 55 6.37 14.59 -3.01
N ASP A 56 6.78 13.39 -2.62
CA ASP A 56 6.76 12.23 -3.52
C ASP A 56 5.33 11.76 -3.82
N ILE A 57 5.20 11.00 -4.91
CA ILE A 57 3.96 10.34 -5.30
C ILE A 57 4.18 8.83 -5.22
N LEU A 58 3.13 8.08 -4.85
CA LEU A 58 3.14 6.63 -4.86
C LEU A 58 2.26 6.12 -5.99
N VAL A 59 2.83 5.25 -6.81
CA VAL A 59 2.07 4.44 -7.76
C VAL A 59 1.76 3.11 -7.08
N LEU A 60 0.47 2.75 -7.01
CA LEU A 60 -0.01 1.53 -6.36
C LEU A 60 -0.71 0.62 -7.36
N ASN A 61 -0.50 -0.69 -7.23
CA ASN A 61 -1.24 -1.71 -7.98
C ASN A 61 -1.67 -2.84 -7.07
N HIS A 62 -2.93 -3.27 -7.22
CA HIS A 62 -3.40 -4.54 -6.69
C HIS A 62 -2.92 -5.66 -7.63
N ILE A 63 -1.98 -6.48 -7.18
CA ILE A 63 -1.28 -7.43 -8.06
C ILE A 63 -1.67 -8.89 -7.85
N SER A 64 -2.25 -9.25 -6.71
CA SER A 64 -2.62 -10.63 -6.40
C SER A 64 -3.59 -10.72 -5.21
N ALA A 65 -4.21 -11.88 -5.07
CA ALA A 65 -5.25 -12.27 -4.10
C ALA A 65 -6.52 -11.40 -4.18
N GLY A 66 -7.70 -11.98 -3.96
CA GLY A 66 -8.97 -11.26 -4.15
C GLY A 66 -9.29 -10.97 -5.61
N THR A 67 -10.48 -10.40 -5.83
CA THR A 67 -11.00 -10.17 -7.18
C THR A 67 -10.50 -8.83 -7.74
N PRO A 68 -9.92 -8.78 -8.96
CA PRO A 68 -9.51 -7.53 -9.60
C PRO A 68 -10.67 -6.54 -9.71
N GLY A 69 -10.42 -5.27 -9.36
CA GLY A 69 -11.43 -4.21 -9.37
C GLY A 69 -12.28 -4.11 -8.10
N SER A 70 -12.27 -5.13 -7.23
CA SER A 70 -12.97 -5.06 -5.93
C SER A 70 -12.34 -4.08 -4.95
N TYR A 71 -11.10 -3.66 -5.18
CA TYR A 71 -10.38 -2.71 -4.34
C TYR A 71 -9.89 -1.51 -5.13
N SER A 72 -10.08 -0.31 -4.57
CA SER A 72 -9.42 0.91 -5.03
C SER A 72 -8.37 1.34 -4.04
N LEU A 73 -7.23 1.81 -4.56
CA LEU A 73 -6.05 2.18 -3.78
C LEU A 73 -5.78 3.67 -3.96
N ASN A 74 -5.41 4.34 -2.87
CA ASN A 74 -4.86 5.69 -2.90
C ASN A 74 -3.70 5.78 -1.90
N ALA A 75 -2.79 6.74 -2.11
CA ALA A 75 -1.72 7.01 -1.17
C ALA A 75 -1.41 8.49 -1.03
N ARG A 76 -0.96 8.86 0.16
CA ARG A 76 -0.56 10.21 0.53
C ARG A 76 0.81 10.15 1.17
N ALA A 77 1.81 10.76 0.54
CA ALA A 77 3.18 10.78 1.04
C ALA A 77 3.32 11.78 2.21
N ALA A 78 4.22 11.44 3.12
CA ALA A 78 4.72 12.29 4.18
C ALA A 78 6.23 12.01 4.35
N ALA A 79 6.94 12.87 5.08
CA ALA A 79 8.37 12.63 5.31
C ALA A 79 8.58 11.28 6.03
N GLY A 80 9.30 10.36 5.38
CA GLY A 80 9.60 9.04 5.90
C GLY A 80 8.42 8.06 5.93
N SER A 81 7.29 8.38 5.30
CA SER A 81 6.12 7.49 5.30
C SER A 81 5.12 7.77 4.18
N ALA A 82 4.17 6.86 3.99
CA ALA A 82 2.95 7.12 3.24
C ALA A 82 1.75 6.50 3.94
N THR A 83 0.61 7.19 3.95
CA THR A 83 -0.67 6.58 4.31
C THR A 83 -1.29 5.97 3.06
N ILE A 84 -1.57 4.68 3.10
CA ILE A 84 -2.22 3.94 2.03
C ILE A 84 -3.68 3.71 2.43
N ASP A 85 -4.59 4.14 1.55
CA ASP A 85 -6.03 3.98 1.70
C ASP A 85 -6.50 2.86 0.77
N VAL A 86 -7.25 1.90 1.32
CA VAL A 86 -7.81 0.75 0.59
C VAL A 86 -9.31 0.74 0.76
N ARG A 87 -10.03 0.89 -0.35
CA ARG A 87 -11.49 0.87 -0.39
C ARG A 87 -12.00 -0.49 -0.86
N ASN A 88 -13.04 -1.01 -0.22
CA ASN A 88 -13.86 -2.08 -0.77
C ASN A 88 -14.95 -1.48 -1.69
N ASN A 89 -14.91 -1.79 -2.97
CA ASN A 89 -15.85 -1.28 -3.98
C ASN A 89 -17.10 -2.14 -4.16
N THR A 90 -17.22 -3.24 -3.42
CA THR A 90 -18.31 -4.21 -3.56
C THR A 90 -19.41 -3.97 -2.54
N ALA A 91 -20.54 -4.67 -2.71
CA ALA A 91 -21.64 -4.69 -1.75
C ALA A 91 -21.45 -5.73 -0.61
N GLY A 92 -20.38 -6.53 -0.65
CA GLY A 92 -20.10 -7.59 0.33
C GLY A 92 -18.96 -7.23 1.28
N SER A 93 -18.88 -7.92 2.42
CA SER A 93 -17.68 -7.89 3.26
C SER A 93 -16.58 -8.71 2.61
N LEU A 94 -15.39 -8.13 2.50
CA LEU A 94 -14.23 -8.76 1.88
C LEU A 94 -13.14 -9.04 2.93
N SER A 95 -12.56 -10.24 2.89
CA SER A 95 -11.57 -10.71 3.87
C SER A 95 -10.30 -11.22 3.19
N GLU A 96 -10.06 -10.86 1.94
CA GLU A 96 -8.88 -11.29 1.21
C GLU A 96 -7.62 -10.54 1.67
N ALA A 97 -6.52 -11.26 1.81
CA ALA A 97 -5.19 -10.72 2.05
C ALA A 97 -4.58 -10.24 0.73
N ILE A 98 -5.09 -9.13 0.19
CA ILE A 98 -4.61 -8.58 -1.09
C ILE A 98 -3.13 -8.19 -1.02
N VAL A 99 -2.44 -8.32 -2.15
CA VAL A 99 -1.05 -7.87 -2.29
C VAL A 99 -1.03 -6.57 -3.09
N ILE A 100 -0.45 -5.52 -2.48
CA ILE A 100 -0.28 -4.20 -3.08
C ILE A 100 1.18 -4.03 -3.46
N SER A 101 1.47 -3.83 -4.75
CA SER A 101 2.78 -3.37 -5.20
C SER A 101 2.82 -1.85 -5.20
N TYR A 102 3.94 -1.26 -4.78
CA TYR A 102 4.17 0.17 -4.84
C TYR A 102 5.50 0.54 -5.48
N ALA A 103 5.52 1.72 -6.09
CA ALA A 103 6.74 2.42 -6.49
C ALA A 103 6.66 3.88 -6.05
N VAL A 104 7.75 4.38 -5.46
CA VAL A 104 7.91 5.78 -5.08
C VAL A 104 8.44 6.55 -6.28
N VAL A 105 7.67 7.53 -6.74
CA VAL A 105 8.05 8.46 -7.80
C VAL A 105 8.50 9.75 -7.13
N LYS A 106 9.77 10.10 -7.32
CA LYS A 106 10.34 11.34 -6.77
C LYS A 106 9.72 12.52 -7.50
N ALA A 107 8.95 13.31 -6.78
CA ALA A 107 8.36 14.54 -7.29
C ALA A 107 8.98 15.71 -6.52
N VAL A 108 9.65 16.59 -7.25
CA VAL A 108 10.24 17.81 -6.72
C VAL A 108 9.35 18.95 -7.17
N THR A 109 8.80 19.70 -6.22
CA THR A 109 8.11 20.97 -6.47
C THR A 109 9.11 22.10 -6.22
N ALA A 110 9.19 23.06 -7.15
CA ALA A 110 10.04 24.25 -7.03
C ALA A 110 9.56 25.19 -5.92
#